data_AF-A0A8S9WL77-F1
#
_entry.id   AF-A0A8S9WL77-F1
#
_cell.length_a   1.000
_cell.length_b   1.000
_cell.length_c   1.000
_cell.angle_alpha   90.00
_cell.angle_beta   90.00
_cell.angle_gamma   90.00
#
_symmetry.space_group_name_H-M   'P 1'
#
loop_
_entity.id
_entity.type
_entity.pdbx_description
1 polymer ?
#
loop_
_entity_poly.entity_id
_entity_poly.type
_entity_poly.pdbx_seq_one_letter_code
_entity_poly.pdbx_strand_id
1 'polypeptide(L)'
;NAKKSELLMVLKHPELPLHNNDAELGARAQVRKRDVSLHTMTEDGTKANDTFLTIGQTAKKLGVSAYEYIYDRISKRFRLPSLAELIIAKKFPEKDYDTG
;
A
#
# COMPACT_ATOMS: atom_id res chain seq x y z
N ASN A 1 22.27 -5.44 -18.85
CA ASN A 1 21.34 -6.15 -19.76
C ASN A 1 20.34 -7.09 -19.06
N ALA A 2 20.22 -7.10 -17.73
CA ALA A 2 19.42 -8.13 -17.02
C ALA A 2 17.88 -7.94 -17.07
N LYS A 3 17.36 -6.72 -17.23
CA LYS A 3 15.90 -6.42 -17.19
C LYS A 3 15.28 -6.04 -18.53
N LYS A 4 15.97 -6.34 -19.63
CA LYS A 4 15.56 -5.88 -20.98
C LYS A 4 14.21 -6.49 -21.40
N SER A 5 13.97 -7.76 -21.08
CA SER A 5 12.71 -8.45 -21.38
C SER A 5 11.52 -7.82 -20.66
N GLU A 6 11.71 -7.44 -19.40
CA GLU A 6 10.67 -6.85 -18.55
C GLU A 6 10.31 -5.43 -19.01
N LEU A 7 11.31 -4.60 -19.32
CA LEU A 7 11.09 -3.23 -19.79
C LEU A 7 10.43 -3.17 -21.17
N LEU A 8 10.63 -4.19 -22.00
CA LEU A 8 10.03 -4.28 -23.34
C LEU A 8 8.65 -4.95 -23.35
N MET A 9 8.08 -5.31 -22.19
CA MET A 9 6.70 -5.82 -22.08
C MET A 9 5.68 -4.84 -22.65
N VAL A 10 5.96 -3.53 -22.62
CA VAL A 10 5.11 -2.50 -23.22
C VAL A 10 4.84 -2.70 -24.71
N LEU A 11 5.73 -3.39 -25.44
CA LEU A 11 5.52 -3.71 -26.86
C LEU A 11 4.37 -4.70 -27.08
N LYS A 12 4.05 -5.53 -26.06
CA LYS A 12 2.91 -6.45 -26.06
C LYS A 12 1.71 -5.89 -25.31
N HIS A 13 1.97 -5.05 -24.30
CA HIS A 13 1.01 -4.47 -23.36
C HIS A 13 1.16 -2.95 -23.33
N PRO A 14 0.63 -2.20 -24.31
CA PRO A 14 0.84 -0.75 -24.43
C PRO A 14 0.32 0.06 -23.24
N GLU A 15 -0.57 -0.51 -22.43
CA GLU A 15 -1.08 0.06 -21.19
C GLU A 15 -0.04 0.12 -20.05
N LEU A 16 1.05 -0.65 -20.16
CA LEU A 16 2.11 -0.67 -19.16
C LEU A 16 3.11 0.48 -19.37
N PRO A 17 3.63 1.10 -18.29
CA PRO A 17 4.69 2.09 -18.42
C PRO A 17 6.01 1.45 -18.87
N LEU A 18 6.82 2.18 -19.63
CA LEU A 18 8.17 1.78 -20.03
C LEU A 18 9.16 1.74 -18.86
N HIS A 19 8.80 2.34 -17.71
CA HIS A 19 9.60 2.38 -16.49
C HIS A 19 8.95 1.58 -15.36
N ASN A 20 9.75 1.16 -14.39
CA ASN A 20 9.32 0.39 -13.21
C ASN A 20 9.15 1.25 -11.94
N ASN A 21 9.08 2.58 -12.07
CA ASN A 21 9.09 3.54 -10.96
C ASN A 21 8.10 3.19 -9.84
N ASP A 22 6.86 2.81 -10.17
CA ASP A 22 5.84 2.48 -9.17
C ASP A 22 6.21 1.25 -8.32
N ALA A 23 6.81 0.24 -8.96
CA ALA A 23 7.30 -0.94 -8.28
C ALA A 23 8.49 -0.60 -7.37
N GLU A 24 9.43 0.20 -7.86
CA GLU A 24 10.59 0.65 -7.06
C GLU A 24 10.17 1.52 -5.88
N LEU A 25 9.21 2.43 -6.08
CA LEU A 25 8.67 3.28 -5.02
C LEU A 25 8.00 2.46 -3.92
N GLY A 26 7.25 1.42 -4.30
CA GLY A 26 6.67 0.44 -3.38
C GLY A 26 7.73 -0.29 -2.56
N ALA A 27 8.75 -0.85 -3.22
CA ALA A 27 9.85 -1.53 -2.55
C ALA A 27 10.65 -0.61 -1.61
N ARG A 28 10.80 0.67 -2.00
CA ARG A 28 11.51 1.69 -1.20
C ARG A 28 10.87 1.95 0.16
N ALA A 29 9.56 1.75 0.30
CA ALA A 29 8.90 1.90 1.59
C ALA A 29 9.43 0.91 2.63
N GLN A 30 9.62 -0.36 2.23
CA GLN A 30 10.17 -1.41 3.09
C GLN A 30 11.64 -1.13 3.43
N VAL A 31 12.44 -0.74 2.43
CA VAL A 31 13.86 -0.41 2.64
C VAL A 31 14.04 0.74 3.62
N ARG A 32 13.26 1.82 3.49
CA ARG A 32 13.29 2.95 4.43
C ARG A 32 12.84 2.55 5.83
N LYS A 33 11.82 1.69 5.95
CA LYS A 33 11.37 1.20 7.26
C LYS A 33 12.47 0.41 7.96
N ARG A 34 13.19 -0.45 7.22
CA ARG A 34 14.35 -1.19 7.73
C ARG A 34 15.52 -0.27 8.11
N ASP A 35 15.77 0.77 7.32
CA ASP A 35 16.82 1.75 7.60
C ASP A 35 16.60 2.47 8.94
N VAL A 36 15.35 2.85 9.22
CA VAL A 36 14.99 3.57 10.46
C VAL A 36 14.76 2.63 11.66
N SER A 37 14.17 1.45 11.45
CA SER A 37 13.70 0.56 12.52
C SER A 37 14.49 -0.75 12.64
N LEU A 38 15.57 -0.91 11.86
CA LEU A 38 16.35 -2.13 11.73
C LEU A 38 15.48 -3.34 11.30
N HIS A 39 16.03 -4.54 11.48
CA HIS A 39 15.40 -5.81 11.18
C HIS A 39 14.48 -6.26 12.31
N THR A 40 13.51 -7.10 11.97
CA THR A 40 12.69 -7.84 12.93
C THR A 40 13.47 -9.02 13.50
N MET A 41 13.22 -9.36 14.76
CA MET A 41 13.90 -10.48 15.44
C MET A 41 13.08 -11.77 15.41
N THR A 42 11.76 -11.66 15.28
CA THR A 42 10.82 -12.78 15.30
C THR A 42 9.99 -12.81 14.03
N GLU A 43 9.49 -13.99 13.68
CA GLU A 43 8.58 -14.17 12.55
C GLU A 43 7.30 -13.32 12.72
N ASP A 44 6.76 -13.27 13.93
CA ASP A 44 5.60 -12.44 14.25
C ASP A 44 5.89 -10.94 14.07
N GLY A 45 7.10 -10.48 14.43
CA GLY A 45 7.54 -9.12 14.18
C GLY A 45 7.61 -8.81 12.68
N THR A 46 8.10 -9.75 11.88
CA THR A 46 8.11 -9.64 10.41
C THR A 46 6.69 -9.55 9.86
N LYS A 47 5.80 -10.47 10.25
CA LYS A 47 4.39 -10.46 9.84
C LYS A 47 3.69 -9.17 10.23
N ALA A 48 3.92 -8.67 11.44
CA ALA A 48 3.33 -7.41 11.89
C ALA A 48 3.81 -6.24 11.02
N ASN A 49 5.12 -6.10 10.81
CA ASN A 49 5.66 -5.03 9.96
C ASN A 49 5.16 -5.10 8.52
N ASP A 50 5.14 -6.29 7.92
CA ASP A 50 4.65 -6.47 6.55
C ASP A 50 3.15 -6.14 6.43
N THR A 51 2.36 -6.53 7.43
CA THR A 51 0.92 -6.25 7.49
C THR A 51 0.66 -4.75 7.60
N PHE A 52 1.29 -4.07 8.56
CA PHE A 52 1.09 -2.63 8.76
C PHE A 52 1.64 -1.80 7.59
N LEU A 53 2.76 -2.20 7.00
CA LEU A 53 3.30 -1.55 5.81
C LEU A 53 2.34 -1.69 4.62
N THR A 54 1.76 -2.89 4.42
CA THR A 54 0.78 -3.16 3.36
C THR A 54 -0.48 -2.33 3.55
N ILE A 55 -1.03 -2.27 4.77
CA ILE A 55 -2.20 -1.44 5.09
C ILE A 55 -1.89 0.03 4.83
N GLY A 56 -0.75 0.54 5.34
CA GLY A 56 -0.37 1.94 5.19
C GLY A 56 -0.15 2.37 3.73
N GLN A 57 0.55 1.56 2.93
CA GLN A 57 0.78 1.85 1.51
C GLN A 57 -0.51 1.76 0.70
N THR A 58 -1.36 0.77 0.98
CA THR A 58 -2.65 0.60 0.28
C THR A 58 -3.60 1.76 0.61
N ALA A 59 -3.74 2.10 1.90
CA ALA A 59 -4.55 3.25 2.33
C ALA A 59 -4.06 4.54 1.67
N LYS A 60 -2.74 4.77 1.62
CA LYS A 60 -2.15 5.92 0.93
C LYS A 60 -2.51 5.97 -0.56
N LYS A 61 -2.44 4.84 -1.27
CA LYS A 61 -2.82 4.75 -2.70
C LYS A 61 -4.30 5.07 -2.93
N LEU A 62 -5.15 4.74 -1.97
CA LEU A 62 -6.60 4.97 -2.03
C LEU A 62 -7.04 6.32 -1.43
N GLY A 63 -6.11 7.16 -0.98
CA GLY A 63 -6.44 8.44 -0.33
C GLY A 63 -7.07 8.31 1.05
N VAL A 64 -6.96 7.14 1.70
CA VAL A 64 -7.48 6.87 3.05
C VAL A 64 -6.41 7.16 4.09
N SER A 65 -6.79 7.82 5.18
CA SER A 65 -5.92 7.96 6.35
C SER A 65 -5.66 6.59 6.98
N ALA A 66 -4.40 6.15 6.97
CA ALA A 66 -4.02 4.87 7.58
C ALA A 66 -4.34 4.82 9.08
N TYR A 67 -4.21 5.96 9.77
CA TYR A 67 -4.55 6.08 11.20
C TYR A 67 -6.04 5.88 11.44
N GLU A 68 -6.89 6.62 10.72
CA GLU A 68 -8.35 6.50 10.86
C GLU A 68 -8.83 5.10 10.51
N TYR A 69 -8.25 4.50 9.46
CA TYR A 69 -8.55 3.14 9.06
C TYR A 69 -8.21 2.12 10.16
N ILE A 70 -6.99 2.19 10.71
CA ILE A 70 -6.57 1.28 11.78
C ILE A 70 -7.43 1.50 13.04
N TYR A 71 -7.71 2.75 13.39
CA TYR A 71 -8.58 3.08 14.53
C TYR A 71 -9.99 2.52 14.35
N ASP A 72 -10.60 2.67 13.18
CA ASP A 72 -11.92 2.11 12.86
C ASP A 72 -11.97 0.58 13.00
N ARG A 73 -10.90 -0.12 12.58
CA ARG A 73 -10.78 -1.58 12.71
C ARG A 73 -10.56 -2.03 14.15
N ILE A 74 -9.67 -1.37 14.89
CA ILE A 74 -9.36 -1.72 16.29
C ILE A 74 -10.56 -1.41 17.20
N SER A 75 -11.24 -0.28 16.96
CA SER A 75 -12.46 0.09 17.69
C SER A 75 -13.71 -0.72 17.29
N LYS A 76 -13.58 -1.62 16.31
CA LYS A 76 -14.67 -2.45 15.77
C LYS A 76 -15.89 -1.65 15.28
N ARG A 77 -15.66 -0.40 14.86
CA ARG A 77 -16.72 0.48 14.34
C ARG A 77 -17.10 0.09 12.91
N PHE A 78 -16.12 -0.35 12.12
CA PHE A 78 -16.29 -0.80 10.73
C PHE A 78 -17.07 0.19 9.86
N ARG A 79 -16.92 1.51 10.10
CA ARG A 79 -17.60 2.55 9.32
C ARG A 79 -16.94 2.78 7.97
N LEU A 80 -15.62 2.58 7.89
CA LEU A 80 -14.89 2.70 6.64
C LEU A 80 -15.01 1.39 5.83
N PRO A 81 -15.26 1.45 4.51
CA PRO A 81 -15.17 0.27 3.64
C PRO A 81 -13.81 -0.40 3.77
N SER A 82 -13.75 -1.70 3.50
CA SER A 82 -12.47 -2.42 3.44
C SER A 82 -11.59 -1.87 2.32
N LEU A 83 -10.27 -1.89 2.53
CA LEU A 83 -9.34 -1.50 1.46
C LEU A 83 -9.52 -2.38 0.21
N ALA A 84 -9.96 -3.64 0.38
CA ALA A 84 -10.26 -4.53 -0.73
C ALA A 84 -11.45 -4.05 -1.58
N GLU A 85 -12.55 -3.64 -0.93
CA GLU A 85 -13.70 -3.06 -1.64
C GLU A 85 -13.33 -1.77 -2.37
N LEU A 86 -12.51 -0.92 -1.76
CA LEU A 86 -12.03 0.32 -2.37
C LEU A 86 -11.14 0.06 -3.59
N ILE A 87 -10.29 -0.97 -3.54
CA ILE A 87 -9.48 -1.42 -4.70
C ILE A 87 -10.39 -1.83 -5.86
N ILE A 88 -11.41 -2.66 -5.59
CA ILE A 88 -12.35 -3.13 -6.61
C ILE A 88 -13.13 -1.96 -7.21
N ALA A 89 -13.57 -1.04 -6.36
CA ALA A 89 -14.32 0.13 -6.79
C ALA A 89 -13.46 1.12 -7.60
N LYS A 90 -12.12 1.04 -7.54
CA LYS A 90 -11.18 2.08 -8.02
C LYS A 90 -11.58 3.48 -7.53
N LYS A 91 -12.25 3.57 -6.38
CA LYS A 91 -12.78 4.81 -5.82
C LYS A 91 -11.84 5.34 -4.74
N PHE A 92 -11.60 6.64 -4.80
CA PHE A 92 -11.19 7.40 -3.63
C PHE A 92 -12.45 7.63 -2.78
N PRO A 93 -12.43 7.36 -1.47
CA PRO A 93 -13.60 7.64 -0.65
C PRO A 93 -13.88 9.14 -0.66
N GLU A 94 -15.15 9.50 -0.86
CA GLU A 94 -15.63 10.86 -0.63
C GLU A 94 -15.49 11.18 0.87
N LYS A 95 -14.94 12.36 1.16
CA LYS A 95 -14.68 12.79 2.54
C LYS A 95 -15.96 13.30 3.19
N ASP A 96 -16.78 12.38 3.70
CA ASP A 96 -17.88 12.72 4.62
C ASP A 96 -17.34 12.68 6.05
N TYR A 97 -16.47 13.64 6.38
CA TYR A 97 -16.06 13.83 7.77
C TYR A 97 -17.17 14.54 8.53
N ASP A 98 -17.94 13.76 9.27
CA ASP A 98 -18.75 14.26 10.37
C ASP A 98 -17.78 14.87 11.40
N THR A 99 -17.60 16.20 11.31
CA THR A 99 -16.81 17.01 12.23
C THR A 99 -17.66 17.28 13.46
N GLY A 100 -17.79 16.25 14.30
CA GLY A 100 -18.30 16.39 15.66
C GLY A 100 -17.33 17.10 16.59
#